data_AF-A0A2D6EZ81-F1
#
_entry.id   AF-A0A2D6EZ81-F1
#
_cell.length_a   1.000
_cell.length_b   1.000
_cell.length_c   1.000
_cell.angle_alpha   90.00
_cell.angle_beta   90.00
_cell.angle_gamma   90.00
#
_symmetry.space_group_name_H-M   'P 1'
#
loop_
_entity.id
_entity.type
_entity.pdbx_description
1 polymer ?
#
loop_
_entity_poly.entity_id
_entity_poly.type
_entity_poly.pdbx_seq_one_letter_code
_entity_poly.pdbx_strand_id
1 'polypeptide(L)'
;MASLIDRIINYRSRTKIQIDEYLEPAIFTVAANGLGVVAADKGLEWIATHTEPTQSLPIVAGYAAAAAGAYCANKFLILPAAKAIRAFHKESLQQGYTDSALSWVKTCAEVGGVIGLCMLTNFSDSINHFKEDLSALTTSRKKHARQRHPPKGKNTLTIPSKQHRKGALLDKDDLDNIKKFPRDTPMGSFLRTGRYFAIISAAEEKYGIEQGLLYALAMRESGGDPVRLNSTDDGGFGFFQLQPGIALWKDLDVFEDNNSTGKNTKYGERLRAWVKENNYDLDAIAKVDHRADVEKCTDAAADYLSNPYNNWDGDWNKALSAYNQGNPAPDPVNTKHVMAVRRLQQFALNQFKVRKVKVNESLIRPPTLKDFRFNFEGERGNGKRFSYTVVRGDSASRIAKKFDIADKEVDDTFQSIGSKNVLNDKNKFVGKRLNVGQKVFINVKLKKT
;
A
#
# COMPACT_ATOMS: atom_id res chain seq x y z
N MET A 1 -1.02 32.79 -25.55
CA MET A 1 -1.21 31.51 -26.26
C MET A 1 0.08 30.69 -26.40
N ALA A 2 1.20 31.28 -26.86
CA ALA A 2 2.49 30.58 -27.02
C ALA A 2 2.95 29.82 -25.75
N SER A 3 2.88 30.43 -24.56
CA SER A 3 3.31 29.76 -23.31
C SER A 3 2.38 28.64 -22.82
N LEU A 4 1.14 28.58 -23.31
CA LEU A 4 0.21 27.48 -23.04
C LEU A 4 0.50 26.31 -23.96
N ILE A 5 0.79 26.60 -25.23
CA ILE A 5 1.20 25.63 -26.25
C ILE A 5 2.53 24.97 -25.81
N ASP A 6 3.51 25.74 -25.36
CA ASP A 6 4.80 25.20 -24.88
C ASP A 6 4.65 24.34 -23.61
N ARG A 7 3.67 24.64 -22.75
CA ARG A 7 3.36 23.85 -21.56
C ARG A 7 2.62 22.57 -21.90
N ILE A 8 1.73 22.59 -22.88
CA ILE A 8 1.04 21.40 -23.41
C ILE A 8 2.05 20.48 -24.08
N ILE A 9 2.96 21.01 -24.90
CA ILE A 9 4.02 20.26 -25.57
C ILE A 9 4.96 19.60 -24.53
N ASN A 10 5.40 20.35 -23.50
CA ASN A 10 6.27 19.83 -22.44
C ASN A 10 5.58 18.85 -21.47
N TYR A 11 4.27 19.00 -21.24
CA TYR A 11 3.50 18.02 -20.47
C TYR A 11 3.37 16.72 -21.26
N ARG A 12 3.02 16.82 -22.55
CA ARG A 12 2.86 15.66 -23.43
C ARG A 12 4.16 14.87 -23.57
N SER A 13 5.34 15.50 -23.57
CA SER A 13 6.62 14.79 -23.66
C SER A 13 6.98 13.95 -22.43
N ARG A 14 6.55 14.36 -21.22
CA ARG A 14 6.88 13.67 -19.96
C ARG A 14 5.93 12.53 -19.61
N THR A 15 4.69 12.59 -20.08
CA THR A 15 3.66 11.57 -19.83
C THR A 15 3.23 10.82 -21.10
N LYS A 16 3.91 11.04 -22.25
CA LYS A 16 3.58 10.46 -23.57
C LYS A 16 3.33 8.96 -23.49
N ILE A 17 4.26 8.22 -22.88
CA ILE A 17 4.19 6.76 -22.76
C ILE A 17 2.96 6.31 -21.96
N GLN A 18 2.63 7.00 -20.87
CA GLN A 18 1.48 6.64 -20.02
C GLN A 18 0.14 7.00 -20.67
N ILE A 19 0.08 8.08 -21.44
CA ILE A 19 -1.11 8.51 -22.18
C ILE A 19 -1.35 7.56 -23.37
N ASP A 20 -0.30 7.26 -24.13
CA ASP A 20 -0.37 6.41 -25.31
C ASP A 20 -0.61 4.92 -24.93
N GLU A 21 -0.04 4.42 -23.83
CA GLU A 21 -0.23 3.03 -23.40
C GLU A 21 -1.58 2.75 -22.71
N TYR A 22 -2.10 3.68 -21.90
CA TYR A 22 -3.23 3.40 -21.01
C TYR A 22 -4.47 4.24 -21.30
N LEU A 23 -4.30 5.51 -21.67
CA LEU A 23 -5.42 6.44 -21.81
C LEU A 23 -6.04 6.37 -23.21
N GLU A 24 -5.21 6.22 -24.26
CA GLU A 24 -5.67 6.16 -25.65
C GLU A 24 -6.58 4.94 -25.93
N PRO A 25 -6.26 3.71 -25.47
CA PRO A 25 -7.17 2.57 -25.64
C PRO A 25 -8.46 2.73 -24.84
N ALA A 26 -8.39 3.35 -23.66
CA ALA A 26 -9.55 3.57 -22.80
C ALA A 26 -10.51 4.61 -23.43
N ILE A 27 -9.99 5.73 -23.92
CA ILE A 27 -10.78 6.77 -24.60
C ILE A 27 -11.41 6.20 -25.87
N PHE A 28 -10.67 5.44 -26.67
CA PHE A 28 -11.21 4.83 -27.88
C PHE A 28 -12.32 3.81 -27.55
N THR A 29 -12.13 2.99 -26.51
CA THR A 29 -13.13 2.01 -26.06
C THR A 29 -14.39 2.71 -25.54
N VAL A 30 -14.23 3.77 -24.75
CA VAL A 30 -15.35 4.56 -24.23
C VAL A 30 -16.10 5.27 -25.35
N ALA A 31 -15.39 5.86 -26.32
CA ALA A 31 -16.00 6.51 -27.48
C ALA A 31 -16.76 5.52 -28.38
N ALA A 32 -16.17 4.35 -28.67
CA ALA A 32 -16.80 3.31 -29.46
C ALA A 32 -18.05 2.74 -28.77
N ASN A 33 -17.98 2.50 -27.45
CA ASN A 33 -19.12 2.05 -26.67
C ASN A 33 -20.21 3.14 -26.58
N GLY A 34 -19.83 4.41 -26.41
CA GLY A 34 -20.75 5.53 -26.40
C GLY A 34 -21.51 5.70 -27.72
N LEU A 35 -20.81 5.59 -28.85
CA LEU A 35 -21.44 5.59 -30.18
C LEU A 35 -22.39 4.40 -30.36
N GLY A 36 -22.04 3.22 -29.85
CA GLY A 36 -22.90 2.04 -29.88
C GLY A 36 -24.21 2.24 -29.09
N VAL A 37 -24.13 2.85 -27.91
CA VAL A 37 -25.31 3.16 -27.08
C VAL A 37 -26.21 4.18 -27.78
N VAL A 38 -25.63 5.22 -28.38
CA VAL A 38 -26.40 6.26 -29.09
C VAL A 38 -27.04 5.73 -30.37
N ALA A 39 -26.34 4.90 -31.13
CA ALA A 39 -26.89 4.27 -32.32
C ALA A 39 -28.02 3.31 -31.97
N ALA A 40 -27.88 2.59 -30.85
CA ALA A 40 -28.96 1.78 -30.31
C ALA A 40 -30.16 2.66 -29.99
N ASP A 41 -29.98 3.72 -29.17
CA ASP A 41 -31.02 4.66 -28.74
C ASP A 41 -31.84 5.27 -29.89
N LYS A 42 -31.16 5.83 -30.91
CA LYS A 42 -31.84 6.35 -32.11
C LYS A 42 -32.57 5.28 -32.92
N GLY A 43 -32.04 4.06 -32.94
CA GLY A 43 -32.74 2.92 -33.50
C GLY A 43 -34.04 2.62 -32.77
N LEU A 44 -34.09 2.83 -31.46
CA LEU A 44 -35.29 2.59 -30.63
C LEU A 44 -36.34 3.64 -30.88
N GLU A 45 -35.90 4.89 -30.94
CA GLU A 45 -36.77 6.02 -31.27
C GLU A 45 -37.41 5.82 -32.66
N TRP A 46 -36.61 5.40 -33.65
CA TRP A 46 -37.13 5.09 -34.98
C TRP A 46 -38.12 3.91 -34.97
N ILE A 47 -37.77 2.81 -34.29
CA ILE A 47 -38.66 1.64 -34.17
C ILE A 47 -39.96 2.00 -33.44
N ALA A 48 -39.88 2.71 -32.31
CA ALA A 48 -41.03 3.12 -31.51
C ALA A 48 -41.99 4.05 -32.27
N THR A 49 -41.46 4.84 -33.21
CA THR A 49 -42.25 5.75 -34.05
C THR A 49 -42.81 5.09 -35.33
N HIS A 50 -42.30 3.92 -35.72
CA HIS A 50 -42.63 3.27 -37.00
C HIS A 50 -43.17 1.83 -36.87
N THR A 51 -43.36 1.30 -35.65
CA THR A 51 -43.91 -0.07 -35.44
C THR A 51 -45.09 -0.05 -34.47
N GLU A 52 -46.12 -0.87 -34.75
CA GLU A 52 -47.29 -0.97 -33.87
C GLU A 52 -46.95 -1.71 -32.55
N PRO A 53 -47.58 -1.33 -31.41
CA PRO A 53 -47.25 -1.84 -30.07
C PRO A 53 -47.34 -3.38 -29.89
N THR A 54 -48.01 -4.08 -30.81
CA THR A 54 -48.15 -5.55 -30.78
C THR A 54 -46.92 -6.30 -31.29
N GLN A 55 -45.90 -5.60 -31.79
CA GLN A 55 -44.66 -6.17 -32.33
C GLN A 55 -43.46 -6.10 -31.37
N SER A 56 -43.67 -6.31 -30.07
CA SER A 56 -42.59 -6.27 -29.07
C SER A 56 -41.46 -7.30 -29.30
N LEU A 57 -41.75 -8.43 -29.96
CA LEU A 57 -40.76 -9.47 -30.26
C LEU A 57 -39.75 -9.05 -31.36
N PRO A 58 -40.17 -8.49 -32.51
CA PRO A 58 -39.27 -7.85 -33.47
C PRO A 58 -38.38 -6.76 -32.88
N ILE A 59 -38.91 -5.98 -31.95
CA ILE A 59 -38.15 -4.90 -31.27
C ILE A 59 -37.00 -5.51 -30.45
N VAL A 60 -37.29 -6.49 -29.59
CA VAL A 60 -36.29 -7.20 -28.79
C VAL A 60 -35.26 -7.93 -29.68
N ALA A 61 -35.71 -8.52 -30.79
CA ALA A 61 -34.80 -9.13 -31.77
C ALA A 61 -33.89 -8.09 -32.44
N GLY A 62 -34.41 -6.89 -32.72
CA GLY A 62 -33.63 -5.75 -33.22
C GLY A 62 -32.54 -5.31 -32.24
N TYR A 63 -32.84 -5.22 -30.94
CA TYR A 63 -31.84 -4.92 -29.90
C TYR A 63 -30.74 -5.97 -29.83
N ALA A 64 -31.12 -7.26 -29.83
CA ALA A 64 -30.16 -8.35 -29.79
C ALA A 64 -29.24 -8.33 -31.02
N ALA A 65 -29.79 -8.05 -32.21
CA ALA A 65 -29.04 -7.92 -33.45
C ALA A 65 -28.10 -6.70 -33.44
N ALA A 66 -28.56 -5.54 -32.94
CA ALA A 66 -27.73 -4.33 -32.84
C ALA A 66 -26.57 -4.51 -31.83
N ALA A 67 -26.85 -5.11 -30.67
CA ALA A 67 -25.83 -5.42 -29.67
C ALA A 67 -24.81 -6.44 -30.19
N ALA A 68 -25.27 -7.49 -30.89
CA ALA A 68 -24.41 -8.46 -31.54
C ALA A 68 -23.57 -7.81 -32.65
N GLY A 69 -24.15 -6.91 -33.45
CA GLY A 69 -23.46 -6.13 -34.49
C GLY A 69 -22.36 -5.23 -33.92
N ALA A 70 -22.66 -4.48 -32.86
CA ALA A 70 -21.68 -3.64 -32.17
C ALA A 70 -20.55 -4.47 -31.55
N TYR A 71 -20.87 -5.61 -30.93
CA TYR A 71 -19.87 -6.54 -30.41
C TYR A 71 -18.99 -7.11 -31.52
N CYS A 72 -19.59 -7.53 -32.64
CA CYS A 72 -18.86 -8.04 -33.81
C CYS A 72 -17.96 -6.97 -34.44
N ALA A 73 -18.46 -5.74 -34.62
CA ALA A 73 -17.65 -4.63 -35.13
C ALA A 73 -16.47 -4.32 -34.20
N ASN A 74 -16.70 -4.31 -32.88
CA ASN A 74 -15.62 -4.11 -31.91
C ASN A 74 -14.58 -5.24 -31.97
N LYS A 75 -15.05 -6.49 -31.97
CA LYS A 75 -14.19 -7.67 -31.91
C LYS A 75 -13.41 -7.95 -33.19
N PHE A 76 -14.05 -7.77 -34.36
CA PHE A 76 -13.51 -8.22 -35.64
C PHE A 76 -12.99 -7.09 -36.53
N LEU A 77 -13.37 -5.83 -36.27
CA LEU A 77 -12.88 -4.70 -37.06
C LEU A 77 -12.00 -3.77 -36.20
N ILE A 78 -12.55 -3.28 -35.08
CA ILE A 78 -11.88 -2.26 -34.26
C ILE A 78 -10.65 -2.83 -33.54
N LEU A 79 -10.79 -3.94 -32.80
CA LEU A 79 -9.66 -4.52 -32.07
C LEU A 79 -8.52 -5.00 -32.99
N PRO A 80 -8.78 -5.64 -34.15
CA PRO A 80 -7.74 -5.97 -35.12
C PRO A 80 -7.09 -4.73 -35.75
N ALA A 81 -7.87 -3.71 -36.13
CA ALA A 81 -7.32 -2.46 -36.63
C ALA A 81 -6.45 -1.75 -35.59
N ALA A 82 -6.88 -1.69 -34.33
CA ALA A 82 -6.10 -1.13 -33.24
C ALA A 82 -4.79 -1.92 -33.00
N LYS A 83 -4.82 -3.25 -33.12
CA LYS A 83 -3.61 -4.09 -33.06
C LYS A 83 -2.68 -3.85 -34.25
N ALA A 84 -3.22 -3.74 -35.46
CA ALA A 84 -2.45 -3.45 -36.67
C ALA A 84 -1.78 -2.06 -36.60
N ILE A 85 -2.52 -1.05 -36.12
CA ILE A 85 -1.99 0.29 -35.87
C ILE A 85 -0.88 0.27 -34.82
N ARG A 86 -1.04 -0.50 -33.71
CA ARG A 86 0.04 -0.67 -32.72
C ARG A 86 1.27 -1.38 -33.27
N ALA A 87 1.09 -2.39 -34.12
CA ALA A 87 2.19 -3.10 -34.76
C ALA A 87 2.94 -2.17 -35.72
N PHE A 88 2.20 -1.43 -36.56
CA PHE A 88 2.76 -0.41 -37.43
C PHE A 88 3.47 0.70 -36.65
N HIS A 89 2.93 1.14 -35.51
CA HIS A 89 3.54 2.13 -34.62
C HIS A 89 4.87 1.64 -34.03
N LYS A 90 4.95 0.35 -33.68
CA LYS A 90 6.17 -0.27 -33.17
C LYS A 90 7.28 -0.33 -34.23
N GLU A 91 6.92 -0.56 -35.50
CA GLU A 91 7.86 -0.52 -36.63
C GLU A 91 8.25 0.90 -37.05
N SER A 92 7.30 1.84 -37.09
CA SER A 92 7.56 3.22 -37.51
C SER A 92 8.35 4.04 -36.47
N LEU A 93 8.18 3.77 -35.17
CA LEU A 93 9.06 4.29 -34.12
C LEU A 93 10.51 3.79 -34.25
N GLN A 94 10.72 2.60 -34.82
CA GLN A 94 12.07 2.08 -35.09
C GLN A 94 12.70 2.69 -36.36
N GLN A 95 11.90 3.31 -37.24
CA GLN A 95 12.35 3.84 -38.53
C GLN A 95 12.39 5.38 -38.61
N GLY A 96 12.03 6.10 -37.55
CA GLY A 96 12.25 7.55 -37.45
C GLY A 96 11.40 8.43 -38.38
N TYR A 97 10.27 7.92 -38.90
CA TYR A 97 9.37 8.70 -39.76
C TYR A 97 8.55 9.75 -38.98
N THR A 98 8.27 10.88 -39.64
CA THR A 98 7.87 12.15 -39.03
C THR A 98 6.43 12.17 -38.47
N ASP A 99 6.32 12.72 -37.25
CA ASP A 99 5.14 12.84 -36.38
C ASP A 99 3.93 13.61 -36.96
N SER A 100 3.98 14.17 -38.18
CA SER A 100 3.04 15.22 -38.61
C SER A 100 1.69 14.72 -39.12
N ALA A 101 1.65 13.75 -40.05
CA ALA A 101 0.40 13.26 -40.63
C ALA A 101 -0.46 12.50 -39.61
N LEU A 102 0.18 11.74 -38.72
CA LEU A 102 -0.50 10.98 -37.68
C LEU A 102 -1.03 11.89 -36.56
N SER A 103 -0.32 12.98 -36.24
CA SER A 103 -0.81 14.00 -35.31
C SER A 103 -2.10 14.67 -35.83
N TRP A 104 -2.20 14.90 -37.15
CA TRP A 104 -3.41 15.43 -37.78
C TRP A 104 -4.60 14.46 -37.70
N VAL A 105 -4.38 13.18 -38.01
CA VAL A 105 -5.46 12.16 -37.91
C VAL A 105 -5.92 11.99 -36.46
N LYS A 106 -5.00 11.99 -35.49
CA LYS A 106 -5.33 11.96 -34.05
C LYS A 106 -6.11 13.21 -33.61
N THR A 107 -5.68 14.39 -34.05
CA THR A 107 -6.38 15.65 -33.75
C THR A 107 -7.79 15.66 -34.35
N CYS A 108 -7.97 15.18 -35.59
CA CYS A 108 -9.27 15.09 -36.22
C CYS A 108 -10.20 14.10 -35.51
N ALA A 109 -9.68 12.96 -35.03
CA ALA A 109 -10.46 11.97 -34.27
C ALA A 109 -10.86 12.48 -32.87
N GLU A 110 -9.94 13.16 -32.18
CA GLU A 110 -10.21 13.79 -30.88
C GLU A 110 -11.24 14.94 -31.01
N VAL A 111 -11.06 15.82 -32.01
CA VAL A 111 -12.00 16.91 -32.30
C VAL A 111 -13.36 16.37 -32.75
N GLY A 112 -13.40 15.35 -33.61
CA GLY A 112 -14.64 14.70 -34.03
C GLY A 112 -15.38 14.01 -32.87
N GLY A 113 -14.65 13.36 -31.97
CA GLY A 113 -15.21 12.76 -30.75
C GLY A 113 -15.76 13.80 -29.77
N VAL A 114 -15.06 14.92 -29.59
CA VAL A 114 -15.54 16.04 -28.77
C VAL A 114 -16.78 16.69 -29.41
N ILE A 115 -16.79 16.94 -30.72
CA ILE A 115 -17.97 17.49 -31.42
C ILE A 115 -19.16 16.53 -31.31
N GLY A 116 -18.93 15.22 -31.47
CA GLY A 116 -19.95 14.20 -31.25
C GLY A 116 -20.52 14.26 -29.82
N LEU A 117 -19.65 14.31 -28.81
CA LEU A 117 -20.08 14.43 -27.40
C LEU A 117 -20.80 15.77 -27.11
N CYS A 118 -20.35 16.87 -27.74
CA CYS A 118 -20.99 18.18 -27.67
C CYS A 118 -22.41 18.17 -28.24
N MET A 119 -22.66 17.40 -29.29
CA MET A 119 -23.97 17.30 -29.94
C MET A 119 -24.92 16.32 -29.25
N LEU A 120 -24.41 15.47 -28.36
CA LEU A 120 -25.15 14.35 -27.76
C LEU A 120 -25.64 14.60 -26.33
N THR A 121 -25.23 15.69 -25.68
CA THR A 121 -25.69 16.06 -24.33
C THR A 121 -25.71 17.58 -24.17
N ASN A 122 -26.31 18.11 -23.10
CA ASN A 122 -26.09 19.49 -22.61
C ASN A 122 -24.62 19.68 -22.17
N PHE A 123 -23.69 19.44 -23.08
CA PHE A 123 -22.26 19.41 -22.85
C PHE A 123 -21.72 20.80 -22.49
N SER A 124 -22.44 21.85 -22.88
CA SER A 124 -22.21 23.21 -22.40
C SER A 124 -22.24 23.28 -20.87
N ASP A 125 -23.22 22.63 -20.24
CA ASP A 125 -23.37 22.65 -18.77
C ASP A 125 -22.26 21.83 -18.11
N SER A 126 -21.93 20.66 -18.67
CA SER A 126 -20.81 19.83 -18.20
C SER A 126 -19.45 20.53 -18.36
N ILE A 127 -19.24 21.29 -19.45
CA ILE A 127 -18.04 22.11 -19.64
C ILE A 127 -18.00 23.27 -18.66
N ASN A 128 -19.14 23.89 -18.35
CA ASN A 128 -19.18 24.99 -17.39
C ASN A 128 -18.87 24.51 -15.96
N HIS A 129 -19.43 23.37 -15.55
CA HIS A 129 -19.08 22.72 -14.28
C HIS A 129 -17.60 22.30 -14.25
N PHE A 130 -17.08 21.74 -15.36
CA PHE A 130 -15.67 21.39 -15.46
C PHE A 130 -14.74 22.62 -15.42
N LYS A 131 -15.15 23.76 -16.02
CA LYS A 131 -14.41 25.02 -15.95
C LYS A 131 -14.40 25.59 -14.54
N GLU A 132 -15.52 25.52 -13.83
CA GLU A 132 -15.62 25.91 -12.41
C GLU A 132 -14.70 25.04 -11.54
N ASP A 133 -14.73 23.72 -11.71
CA ASP A 133 -13.86 22.76 -11.02
C ASP A 133 -12.37 22.98 -11.36
N LEU A 134 -12.05 23.25 -12.63
CA LEU A 134 -10.69 23.53 -13.07
C LEU A 134 -10.18 24.88 -12.55
N SER A 135 -11.06 25.89 -12.42
CA SER A 135 -10.74 27.18 -11.81
C SER A 135 -10.48 27.04 -10.30
N ALA A 136 -11.24 26.18 -9.61
CA ALA A 136 -11.03 25.83 -8.21
C ALA A 136 -9.70 25.08 -8.00
N LEU A 137 -9.39 24.13 -8.89
CA LEU A 137 -8.13 23.36 -8.87
C LEU A 137 -6.90 24.22 -9.20
N THR A 138 -7.02 25.17 -10.12
CA THR A 138 -5.91 26.07 -10.50
C THR A 138 -5.64 27.15 -9.46
N THR A 139 -6.69 27.65 -8.78
CA THR A 139 -6.59 28.57 -7.64
C THR A 139 -5.97 27.87 -6.42
N SER A 140 -6.33 26.60 -6.16
CA SER A 140 -5.72 25.77 -5.11
C SER A 140 -4.25 25.42 -5.42
N ARG A 141 -3.91 25.09 -6.68
CA ARG A 141 -2.52 24.77 -7.09
C ARG A 141 -1.55 25.95 -7.00
N LYS A 142 -1.98 27.17 -7.32
CA LYS A 142 -1.11 28.36 -7.20
C LYS A 142 -0.82 28.73 -5.74
N LYS A 143 -1.69 28.34 -4.80
CA LYS A 143 -1.50 28.55 -3.35
C LYS A 143 -0.58 27.49 -2.70
N HIS A 144 -0.56 26.26 -3.23
CA HIS A 144 0.21 25.15 -2.64
C HIS A 144 1.59 24.86 -3.25
N ALA A 145 1.91 25.37 -4.44
CA ALA A 145 3.22 25.11 -5.07
C ALA A 145 4.38 25.99 -4.55
N ARG A 146 4.13 26.96 -3.66
CA ARG A 146 5.16 27.86 -3.10
C ARG A 146 5.52 27.62 -1.62
N GLN A 147 5.01 26.57 -0.98
CA GLN A 147 5.36 26.24 0.42
C GLN A 147 5.82 24.78 0.55
N ARG A 148 6.94 24.45 -0.09
CA ARG A 148 7.75 23.26 0.24
C ARG A 148 8.98 23.67 1.03
N HIS A 149 8.76 24.32 2.15
CA HIS A 149 9.65 24.21 3.30
C HIS A 149 8.74 23.98 4.51
N PRO A 150 9.01 22.98 5.36
CA PRO A 150 8.37 22.95 6.66
C PRO A 150 8.63 24.31 7.33
N PRO A 151 7.64 24.95 7.98
CA PRO A 151 7.94 26.11 8.79
C PRO A 151 9.03 25.69 9.78
N LYS A 152 10.04 26.54 9.96
CA LYS A 152 11.00 26.48 11.07
C LYS A 152 10.23 26.78 12.38
N GLY A 153 9.20 25.99 12.68
CA GLY A 153 8.61 25.95 14.00
C GLY A 153 9.67 25.43 14.95
N LYS A 154 9.76 26.03 16.12
CA LYS A 154 10.58 25.48 17.20
C LYS A 154 10.03 24.07 17.47
N ASN A 155 10.68 23.05 16.93
CA ASN A 155 10.52 21.67 17.38
C ASN A 155 11.01 21.65 18.84
N THR A 156 10.16 22.08 19.77
CA THR A 156 10.22 21.65 21.14
C THR A 156 9.95 20.17 21.09
N LEU A 157 11.02 19.40 20.92
CA LEU A 157 11.08 18.00 21.27
C LEU A 157 10.55 17.90 22.69
N THR A 158 9.27 17.63 22.84
CA THR A 158 8.67 17.42 24.15
C THR A 158 9.34 16.18 24.72
N ILE A 159 10.14 16.39 25.76
CA ILE A 159 10.77 15.32 26.53
C ILE A 159 9.67 14.83 27.48
N PRO A 160 9.39 13.51 27.54
CA PRO A 160 8.39 12.98 28.47
C PRO A 160 8.62 13.49 29.89
N SER A 161 7.53 13.68 30.64
CA SER A 161 7.57 14.07 32.05
C SER A 161 8.50 13.14 32.87
N LYS A 162 9.05 13.64 33.98
CA LYS A 162 10.02 12.90 34.83
C LYS A 162 9.55 11.50 35.26
N GLN A 163 8.23 11.24 35.26
CA GLN A 163 7.62 9.99 35.68
C GLN A 163 7.89 8.83 34.71
N HIS A 164 8.17 9.10 33.43
CA HIS A 164 8.41 8.07 32.40
C HIS A 164 9.90 7.69 32.19
N ARG A 165 10.82 8.19 33.02
CA ARG A 165 12.29 7.97 32.84
C ARG A 165 12.86 6.72 33.50
N LYS A 166 12.08 5.95 34.26
CA LYS A 166 12.54 4.64 34.77
C LYS A 166 12.53 3.63 33.62
N GLY A 167 13.71 3.16 33.19
CA GLY A 167 13.87 2.23 32.06
C GLY A 167 14.21 2.89 30.72
N ALA A 168 14.78 4.10 30.73
CA ALA A 168 15.11 4.83 29.51
C ALA A 168 16.11 4.07 28.62
N LEU A 169 15.71 3.81 27.37
CA LEU A 169 16.56 3.24 26.33
C LEU A 169 17.65 4.22 25.87
N LEU A 170 17.35 5.52 25.94
CA LEU A 170 18.17 6.60 25.42
C LEU A 170 18.85 7.33 26.57
N ASP A 171 20.13 7.60 26.40
CA ASP A 171 20.87 8.47 27.28
C ASP A 171 20.64 9.95 26.90
N LYS A 172 21.32 10.86 27.61
CA LYS A 172 21.20 12.30 27.35
C LYS A 172 21.75 12.68 25.97
N ASP A 173 22.84 12.07 25.55
CA ASP A 173 23.51 12.37 24.28
C ASP A 173 22.63 11.95 23.10
N ASP A 174 21.94 10.81 23.21
CA ASP A 174 20.93 10.37 22.25
C ASP A 174 19.82 11.40 22.06
N LEU A 175 19.27 11.92 23.16
CA LEU A 175 18.19 12.92 23.12
C LEU A 175 18.66 14.21 22.43
N ASP A 176 19.90 14.64 22.71
CA ASP A 176 20.52 15.80 22.07
C ASP A 176 20.80 15.53 20.57
N ASN A 177 21.07 14.28 20.20
CA ASN A 177 21.33 13.86 18.83
C ASN A 177 20.07 13.62 17.98
N ILE A 178 18.85 13.55 18.56
CA ILE A 178 17.61 13.36 17.78
C ILE A 178 17.43 14.42 16.67
N LYS A 179 17.90 15.65 16.92
CA LYS A 179 17.85 16.75 15.95
C LYS A 179 18.83 16.58 14.80
N LYS A 180 19.90 15.81 14.98
CA LYS A 180 20.98 15.62 14.00
C LYS A 180 20.66 14.53 12.98
N PHE A 181 19.90 13.52 13.37
CA PHE A 181 19.49 12.46 12.46
C PHE A 181 18.18 12.79 11.75
N PRO A 182 18.06 12.62 10.42
CA PRO A 182 16.79 12.77 9.71
C PRO A 182 15.77 11.70 10.12
N ARG A 183 14.48 12.05 10.17
CA ARG A 183 13.40 11.15 10.68
C ARG A 183 13.19 9.91 9.82
N ASP A 184 13.39 10.04 8.53
CA ASP A 184 13.22 8.97 7.54
C ASP A 184 14.37 7.95 7.53
N THR A 185 15.45 8.19 8.28
CA THR A 185 16.52 7.21 8.47
C THR A 185 16.16 6.19 9.56
N PRO A 186 16.64 4.93 9.47
CA PRO A 186 16.44 3.94 10.54
C PRO A 186 16.94 4.43 11.91
N MET A 187 18.11 5.07 11.97
CA MET A 187 18.65 5.60 13.21
C MET A 187 17.82 6.78 13.74
N GLY A 188 17.44 7.73 12.89
CA GLY A 188 16.66 8.89 13.32
C GLY A 188 15.23 8.53 13.75
N SER A 189 14.61 7.52 13.16
CA SER A 189 13.32 6.98 13.62
C SER A 189 13.50 6.17 14.91
N PHE A 190 14.58 5.40 15.04
CA PHE A 190 14.90 4.67 16.27
C PHE A 190 15.07 5.61 17.46
N LEU A 191 15.91 6.64 17.35
CA LEU A 191 16.13 7.59 18.45
C LEU A 191 14.86 8.38 18.80
N ARG A 192 14.00 8.69 17.84
CA ARG A 192 12.71 9.37 18.13
C ARG A 192 11.74 8.47 18.88
N THR A 193 11.64 7.22 18.45
CA THR A 193 10.76 6.19 19.04
C THR A 193 11.25 5.79 20.43
N GLY A 194 12.58 5.78 20.64
CA GLY A 194 13.20 5.34 21.89
C GLY A 194 12.86 6.18 23.12
N ARG A 195 12.40 7.42 22.91
CA ARG A 195 11.82 8.27 23.97
C ARG A 195 10.64 7.60 24.68
N TYR A 196 9.96 6.68 23.99
CA TYR A 196 8.74 6.04 24.43
C TYR A 196 8.93 4.53 24.65
N PHE A 197 10.18 4.06 24.72
CA PHE A 197 10.50 2.63 24.86
C PHE A 197 9.76 1.96 26.02
N ALA A 198 9.73 2.59 27.21
CA ALA A 198 9.06 2.02 28.37
C ALA A 198 7.55 1.79 28.14
N ILE A 199 6.87 2.75 27.49
CA ILE A 199 5.44 2.65 27.15
C ILE A 199 5.22 1.53 26.14
N ILE A 200 6.05 1.49 25.09
CA ILE A 200 5.97 0.49 24.02
C ILE A 200 6.22 -0.92 24.56
N SER A 201 7.28 -1.12 25.33
CA SER A 201 7.62 -2.43 25.88
C SER A 201 6.60 -2.92 26.89
N ALA A 202 6.03 -2.03 27.71
CA ALA A 202 4.93 -2.40 28.60
C ALA A 202 3.68 -2.86 27.83
N ALA A 203 3.35 -2.19 26.71
CA ALA A 203 2.26 -2.62 25.84
C ALA A 203 2.58 -3.96 25.13
N GLU A 204 3.80 -4.14 24.62
CA GLU A 204 4.22 -5.40 24.02
C GLU A 204 4.08 -6.57 25.01
N GLU A 205 4.50 -6.37 26.25
CA GLU A 205 4.33 -7.34 27.33
C GLU A 205 2.85 -7.59 27.67
N LYS A 206 2.06 -6.52 27.88
CA LYS A 206 0.62 -6.60 28.21
C LYS A 206 -0.17 -7.42 27.19
N TYR A 207 0.12 -7.26 25.90
CA TYR A 207 -0.61 -7.91 24.81
C TYR A 207 0.08 -9.16 24.25
N GLY A 208 1.21 -9.59 24.82
CA GLY A 208 1.98 -10.73 24.33
C GLY A 208 2.54 -10.54 22.92
N ILE A 209 2.79 -9.28 22.52
CA ILE A 209 3.32 -8.93 21.20
C ILE A 209 4.82 -9.24 21.16
N GLU A 210 5.28 -9.78 20.04
CA GLU A 210 6.71 -9.99 19.79
C GLU A 210 7.50 -8.70 20.05
N GLN A 211 8.61 -8.84 20.76
CA GLN A 211 9.34 -7.67 21.19
C GLN A 211 9.90 -6.84 20.03
N GLY A 212 9.82 -5.53 20.19
CA GLY A 212 10.26 -4.55 19.21
C GLY A 212 9.34 -4.46 17.99
N LEU A 213 8.25 -5.24 17.91
CA LEU A 213 7.32 -5.19 16.81
C LEU A 213 6.52 -3.88 16.81
N LEU A 214 5.99 -3.47 17.96
CA LEU A 214 5.31 -2.16 18.09
C LEU A 214 6.30 -1.03 17.92
N TYR A 215 7.52 -1.19 18.45
CA TYR A 215 8.59 -0.20 18.27
C TYR A 215 8.87 0.03 16.78
N ALA A 216 9.04 -1.06 16.03
CA ALA A 216 9.28 -1.02 14.59
C ALA A 216 8.09 -0.49 13.79
N LEU A 217 6.87 -0.81 14.23
CA LEU A 217 5.65 -0.29 13.63
C LEU A 217 5.57 1.24 13.80
N ALA A 218 5.82 1.77 15.00
CA ALA A 218 5.88 3.22 15.24
C ALA A 218 6.98 3.89 14.39
N MET A 219 8.17 3.27 14.27
CA MET A 219 9.22 3.75 13.38
C MET A 219 8.75 3.79 11.91
N ARG A 220 7.99 2.78 11.48
CA ARG A 220 7.47 2.69 10.10
C ARG A 220 6.39 3.73 9.82
N GLU A 221 5.44 3.86 10.73
CA GLU A 221 4.22 4.64 10.53
C GLU A 221 4.49 6.14 10.70
N SER A 222 5.15 6.52 11.79
CA SER A 222 5.37 7.93 12.12
C SER A 222 6.83 8.37 12.05
N GLY A 223 7.77 7.42 12.07
CA GLY A 223 9.18 7.73 12.32
C GLY A 223 9.42 8.16 13.77
N GLY A 224 8.55 7.74 14.69
CA GLY A 224 8.63 8.07 16.12
C GLY A 224 8.07 9.45 16.49
N ASP A 225 7.16 9.98 15.68
CA ASP A 225 6.62 11.34 15.77
C ASP A 225 5.11 11.31 16.09
N PRO A 226 4.70 11.59 17.35
CA PRO A 226 3.30 11.41 17.77
C PRO A 226 2.32 12.38 17.12
N VAL A 227 2.79 13.47 16.52
CA VAL A 227 1.94 14.44 15.79
C VAL A 227 2.10 14.29 14.28
N ARG A 228 2.55 13.11 13.84
CA ARG A 228 2.74 12.83 12.42
C ARG A 228 1.40 12.81 11.70
N LEU A 229 1.31 13.66 10.68
CA LEU A 229 0.31 13.56 9.64
C LEU A 229 0.83 12.67 8.51
N ASN A 230 -0.04 11.81 7.96
CA ASN A 230 0.23 11.09 6.71
C ASN A 230 0.51 12.08 5.56
N SER A 231 1.03 11.63 4.42
CA SER A 231 1.27 12.49 3.25
C SER A 231 0.09 12.59 2.30
N THR A 232 -0.89 11.71 2.45
CA THR A 232 -2.04 11.48 1.57
C THR A 232 -3.33 12.13 2.05
N ASP A 233 -3.27 12.76 3.22
CA ASP A 233 -4.42 13.31 3.95
C ASP A 233 -5.51 12.28 4.20
N ASP A 234 -5.20 10.97 4.25
CA ASP A 234 -6.22 9.92 4.35
C ASP A 234 -6.91 9.79 5.71
N GLY A 235 -6.59 10.64 6.69
CA GLY A 235 -7.14 10.58 8.05
C GLY A 235 -6.28 9.80 9.06
N GLY A 236 -5.32 8.99 8.61
CA GLY A 236 -4.32 8.37 9.47
C GLY A 236 -3.48 9.41 10.22
N PHE A 237 -3.40 9.26 11.55
CA PHE A 237 -2.75 10.23 12.42
C PHE A 237 -2.08 9.57 13.63
N GLY A 238 -1.12 10.28 14.22
CA GLY A 238 -0.55 9.86 15.48
C GLY A 238 0.67 8.97 15.34
N PHE A 239 1.09 8.42 16.49
CA PHE A 239 2.30 7.61 16.61
C PHE A 239 2.27 6.33 15.75
N PHE A 240 1.09 5.74 15.58
CA PHE A 240 0.83 4.53 14.78
C PHE A 240 -0.05 4.74 13.54
N GLN A 241 -0.32 6.00 13.15
CA GLN A 241 -1.15 6.35 11.99
C GLN A 241 -2.56 5.72 12.00
N LEU A 242 -3.20 5.64 13.18
CA LEU A 242 -4.56 5.09 13.31
C LEU A 242 -5.58 5.94 12.55
N GLN A 243 -6.46 5.27 11.82
CA GLN A 243 -7.65 5.88 11.19
C GLN A 243 -8.65 6.30 12.28
N PRO A 244 -9.42 7.38 12.10
CA PRO A 244 -10.24 7.94 13.17
C PRO A 244 -11.35 6.98 13.62
N GLY A 245 -11.95 6.22 12.70
CA GLY A 245 -12.94 5.18 13.07
C GLY A 245 -12.34 4.02 13.86
N ILE A 246 -11.07 3.66 13.62
CA ILE A 246 -10.37 2.64 14.42
C ILE A 246 -10.03 3.19 15.80
N ALA A 247 -9.63 4.46 15.88
CA ALA A 247 -9.36 5.12 17.16
C ALA A 247 -10.62 5.21 18.02
N LEU A 248 -11.76 5.63 17.45
CA LEU A 248 -13.05 5.64 18.13
C LEU A 248 -13.47 4.23 18.58
N TRP A 249 -13.24 3.20 17.76
CA TRP A 249 -13.50 1.80 18.16
C TRP A 249 -12.63 1.34 19.35
N LYS A 250 -11.50 2.01 19.59
CA LYS A 250 -10.59 1.77 20.71
C LYS A 250 -10.73 2.83 21.81
N ASP A 251 -11.90 3.46 21.90
CA ASP A 251 -12.24 4.45 22.93
C ASP A 251 -11.25 5.64 22.99
N LEU A 252 -10.70 6.02 21.83
CA LEU A 252 -9.88 7.22 21.69
C LEU A 252 -10.72 8.38 21.17
N ASP A 253 -10.58 9.55 21.80
CA ASP A 253 -11.11 10.81 21.29
C ASP A 253 -10.33 11.22 20.04
N VAL A 254 -11.05 11.75 19.05
CA VAL A 254 -10.47 12.20 17.77
C VAL A 254 -10.90 13.64 17.50
N PHE A 255 -10.02 14.40 16.84
CA PHE A 255 -10.39 15.72 16.33
C PHE A 255 -11.56 15.55 15.35
N GLU A 256 -12.70 16.22 15.62
CA GLU A 256 -13.98 16.06 14.91
C GLU A 256 -14.46 14.60 14.85
N ASP A 257 -15.60 14.31 15.47
CA ASP A 257 -16.20 12.96 15.45
C ASP A 257 -16.31 12.41 14.03
N ASN A 258 -15.44 11.44 13.69
CA ASN A 258 -15.36 10.85 12.37
C ASN A 258 -15.11 9.35 12.48
N ASN A 259 -16.12 8.56 12.11
CA ASN A 259 -16.08 7.10 12.21
C ASN A 259 -15.46 6.41 10.97
N SER A 260 -14.77 7.14 10.08
CA SER A 260 -14.16 6.54 8.90
C SER A 260 -13.02 5.60 9.29
N THR A 261 -13.16 4.32 8.95
CA THR A 261 -12.11 3.30 9.12
C THR A 261 -11.17 3.23 7.91
N GLY A 262 -11.50 3.92 6.82
CA GLY A 262 -10.69 4.01 5.61
C GLY A 262 -10.33 5.46 5.26
N LYS A 263 -9.76 5.62 4.06
CA LYS A 263 -9.30 6.91 3.55
C LYS A 263 -10.41 7.97 3.53
N ASN A 264 -10.19 9.07 4.27
CA ASN A 264 -11.03 10.26 4.25
C ASN A 264 -10.20 11.53 4.04
N THR A 265 -10.02 11.93 2.78
CA THR A 265 -9.16 13.08 2.42
C THR A 265 -9.64 14.41 2.99
N LYS A 266 -10.95 14.66 2.97
CA LYS A 266 -11.52 15.91 3.50
C LYS A 266 -11.26 16.05 5.00
N TYR A 267 -11.37 14.95 5.73
CA TYR A 267 -11.06 14.92 7.16
C TYR A 267 -9.57 15.14 7.42
N GLY A 268 -8.68 14.43 6.72
CA GLY A 268 -7.24 14.60 6.91
C GLY A 268 -6.73 16.00 6.55
N GLU A 269 -7.32 16.67 5.56
CA GLU A 269 -7.03 18.06 5.23
C GLU A 269 -7.37 19.02 6.39
N ARG A 270 -8.54 18.85 7.02
CA ARG A 270 -8.95 19.64 8.20
C ARG A 270 -8.10 19.33 9.42
N LEU A 271 -7.84 18.05 9.68
CA LEU A 271 -6.92 17.62 10.73
C LEU A 271 -5.53 18.25 10.55
N ARG A 272 -5.00 18.26 9.32
CA ARG A 272 -3.72 18.92 9.02
C ARG A 272 -3.77 20.42 9.28
N ALA A 273 -4.86 21.09 8.92
CA ALA A 273 -5.02 22.52 9.17
C ALA A 273 -5.02 22.79 10.69
N TRP A 274 -5.82 22.04 11.44
CA TRP A 274 -5.92 22.16 12.89
C TRP A 274 -4.58 21.86 13.60
N VAL A 275 -3.85 20.81 13.22
CA VAL A 275 -2.51 20.51 13.77
C VAL A 275 -1.52 21.65 13.51
N LYS A 276 -1.60 22.29 12.33
CA LYS A 276 -0.76 23.46 12.00
C LYS A 276 -1.15 24.69 12.82
N GLU A 277 -2.44 24.94 13.02
CA GLU A 277 -2.96 26.04 13.85
C GLU A 277 -2.50 25.90 15.31
N ASN A 278 -2.42 24.66 15.80
CA ASN A 278 -1.87 24.34 17.12
C ASN A 278 -0.34 24.23 17.15
N ASN A 279 0.36 24.69 16.10
CA ASN A 279 1.81 24.72 16.01
C ASN A 279 2.51 23.38 16.29
N TYR A 280 1.85 22.25 16.03
CA TYR A 280 2.36 20.91 16.36
C TYR A 280 2.66 20.74 17.87
N ASP A 281 1.99 21.49 18.74
CA ASP A 281 2.09 21.33 20.19
C ASP A 281 1.48 19.99 20.60
N LEU A 282 2.35 19.06 20.98
CA LEU A 282 1.96 17.71 21.36
C LEU A 282 0.95 17.70 22.51
N ASP A 283 1.17 18.53 23.53
CA ASP A 283 0.35 18.50 24.75
C ASP A 283 -1.03 19.14 24.48
N ALA A 284 -1.10 20.16 23.63
CA ALA A 284 -2.37 20.74 23.20
C ALA A 284 -3.15 19.78 22.32
N ILE A 285 -2.48 19.15 21.35
CA ILE A 285 -3.11 18.23 20.40
C ILE A 285 -3.59 16.95 21.10
N ALA A 286 -2.77 16.35 21.96
CA ALA A 286 -3.10 15.12 22.67
C ALA A 286 -4.30 15.24 23.63
N LYS A 287 -4.68 16.46 24.04
CA LYS A 287 -5.90 16.71 24.83
C LYS A 287 -7.20 16.63 24.02
N VAL A 288 -7.11 16.76 22.70
CA VAL A 288 -8.27 16.77 21.80
C VAL A 288 -8.29 15.52 20.92
N ASP A 289 -7.14 15.06 20.46
CA ASP A 289 -7.00 13.85 19.66
C ASP A 289 -6.04 12.87 20.33
N HIS A 290 -6.61 11.85 20.98
CA HIS A 290 -5.87 10.85 21.74
C HIS A 290 -4.95 9.98 20.87
N ARG A 291 -5.01 10.05 19.53
CA ARG A 291 -4.00 9.39 18.68
C ARG A 291 -2.62 10.04 18.79
N ALA A 292 -2.54 11.30 19.25
CA ALA A 292 -1.27 11.96 19.56
C ALA A 292 -0.76 11.68 20.98
N ASP A 293 -1.63 11.27 21.90
CA ASP A 293 -1.22 10.75 23.21
C ASP A 293 -0.50 9.41 23.01
N VAL A 294 0.79 9.37 23.31
CA VAL A 294 1.61 8.19 23.01
C VAL A 294 1.16 6.97 23.81
N GLU A 295 0.75 7.13 25.07
CA GLU A 295 0.36 6.01 25.91
C GLU A 295 -0.95 5.41 25.42
N LYS A 296 -1.97 6.25 25.24
CA LYS A 296 -3.29 5.81 24.75
C LYS A 296 -3.22 5.24 23.34
N CYS A 297 -2.49 5.90 22.43
CA CYS A 297 -2.32 5.45 21.05
C CYS A 297 -1.54 4.13 20.98
N THR A 298 -0.54 3.93 21.85
CA THR A 298 0.19 2.65 21.92
C THR A 298 -0.70 1.52 22.42
N ASP A 299 -1.48 1.74 23.48
CA ASP A 299 -2.40 0.74 24.02
C ASP A 299 -3.44 0.33 22.97
N ALA A 300 -4.06 1.33 22.32
CA ALA A 300 -5.05 1.11 21.26
C ALA A 300 -4.46 0.38 20.04
N ALA A 301 -3.24 0.73 19.60
CA ALA A 301 -2.57 0.06 18.49
C ALA A 301 -2.19 -1.39 18.85
N ALA A 302 -1.74 -1.63 20.09
CA ALA A 302 -1.43 -2.96 20.60
C ALA A 302 -2.66 -3.86 20.62
N ASP A 303 -3.76 -3.36 21.20
CA ASP A 303 -5.06 -4.06 21.24
C ASP A 303 -5.63 -4.30 19.83
N TYR A 304 -5.50 -3.29 18.96
CA TYR A 304 -5.89 -3.44 17.57
C TYR A 304 -5.09 -4.52 16.84
N LEU A 305 -3.79 -4.67 17.15
CA LEU A 305 -2.91 -5.68 16.53
C LEU A 305 -3.12 -7.09 17.10
N SER A 306 -3.43 -7.21 18.40
CA SER A 306 -3.71 -8.51 19.05
C SER A 306 -5.00 -9.17 18.56
N ASN A 307 -6.00 -8.38 18.16
CA ASN A 307 -7.27 -8.92 17.65
C ASN A 307 -7.08 -9.74 16.35
N PRO A 308 -6.46 -9.20 15.27
CA PRO A 308 -6.06 -9.99 14.11
C PRO A 308 -5.15 -11.17 14.46
N TYR A 309 -4.20 -11.01 15.40
CA TYR A 309 -3.35 -12.13 15.81
C TYR A 309 -4.17 -13.34 16.28
N ASN A 310 -5.16 -13.10 17.15
CA ASN A 310 -6.08 -14.13 17.64
C ASN A 310 -6.97 -14.70 16.52
N ASN A 311 -7.39 -13.85 15.57
CA ASN A 311 -8.25 -14.25 14.47
C ASN A 311 -7.52 -15.02 13.34
N TRP A 312 -6.19 -14.99 13.28
CA TRP A 312 -5.42 -15.47 12.13
C TRP A 312 -4.32 -16.51 12.46
N ASP A 313 -4.61 -17.41 13.40
CA ASP A 313 -3.73 -18.51 13.85
C ASP A 313 -2.48 -18.07 14.63
N GLY A 314 -2.51 -16.91 15.28
CA GLY A 314 -1.36 -16.42 16.03
C GLY A 314 -0.14 -16.08 15.15
N ASP A 315 -0.38 -15.46 13.98
CA ASP A 315 0.68 -15.01 13.06
C ASP A 315 0.76 -13.47 13.02
N TRP A 316 1.81 -12.91 13.64
CA TRP A 316 2.06 -11.47 13.65
C TRP A 316 2.26 -10.86 12.27
N ASN A 317 2.70 -11.62 11.26
CA ASN A 317 2.82 -11.09 9.90
C ASN A 317 1.45 -10.89 9.27
N LYS A 318 0.50 -11.80 9.52
CA LYS A 318 -0.89 -11.59 9.11
C LYS A 318 -1.50 -10.40 9.84
N ALA A 319 -1.26 -10.27 11.14
CA ALA A 319 -1.72 -9.13 11.92
C ALA A 319 -1.18 -7.79 11.37
N LEU A 320 0.13 -7.68 11.14
CA LEU A 320 0.75 -6.50 10.50
C LEU A 320 0.22 -6.22 9.09
N SER A 321 -0.01 -7.28 8.31
CA SER A 321 -0.58 -7.12 6.97
C SER A 321 -2.01 -6.58 7.05
N ALA A 322 -2.83 -7.08 7.97
CA ALA A 322 -4.18 -6.60 8.22
C ALA A 322 -4.19 -5.18 8.78
N TYR A 323 -3.22 -4.83 9.63
CA TYR A 323 -3.04 -3.48 10.14
C TYR A 323 -2.96 -2.44 9.00
N ASN A 324 -2.19 -2.76 7.95
CA ASN A 324 -1.97 -1.85 6.83
C ASN A 324 -3.11 -1.82 5.80
N GLN A 325 -3.90 -2.89 5.63
CA GLN A 325 -4.88 -2.98 4.53
C GLN A 325 -6.25 -3.55 4.92
N GLY A 326 -6.56 -3.62 6.22
CA GLY A 326 -7.79 -4.17 6.80
C GLY A 326 -7.81 -5.69 6.89
N ASN A 327 -7.34 -6.41 5.86
CA ASN A 327 -7.29 -7.88 5.83
C ASN A 327 -5.86 -8.39 5.57
N PRO A 328 -5.46 -9.55 6.11
CA PRO A 328 -4.15 -10.10 5.83
C PRO A 328 -4.02 -10.46 4.35
N ALA A 329 -2.85 -10.16 3.75
CA ALA A 329 -2.54 -10.65 2.42
C ALA A 329 -2.41 -12.18 2.45
N PRO A 330 -2.63 -12.87 1.32
CA PRO A 330 -2.38 -14.32 1.23
C PRO A 330 -0.93 -14.72 1.55
N ASP A 331 0.03 -13.83 1.27
CA ASP A 331 1.45 -14.00 1.55
C ASP A 331 1.99 -12.75 2.26
N PRO A 332 1.68 -12.60 3.57
CA PRO A 332 1.92 -11.36 4.31
C PRO A 332 3.42 -11.04 4.43
N VAL A 333 4.26 -12.07 4.54
CA VAL A 333 5.72 -11.97 4.68
C VAL A 333 6.38 -11.24 3.51
N ASN A 334 5.78 -11.29 2.31
CA ASN A 334 6.30 -10.64 1.12
C ASN A 334 5.63 -9.30 0.81
N THR A 335 4.74 -8.79 1.68
CA THR A 335 4.19 -7.45 1.51
C THR A 335 5.23 -6.39 1.86
N LYS A 336 5.24 -5.27 1.11
CA LYS A 336 6.20 -4.18 1.33
C LYS A 336 6.14 -3.63 2.77
N HIS A 337 4.94 -3.55 3.34
CA HIS A 337 4.72 -3.05 4.69
C HIS A 337 5.34 -3.98 5.74
N VAL A 338 4.95 -5.27 5.75
CA VAL A 338 5.47 -6.25 6.71
C VAL A 338 6.99 -6.38 6.61
N MET A 339 7.54 -6.45 5.39
CA MET A 339 8.99 -6.51 5.19
C MET A 339 9.70 -5.27 5.77
N ALA A 340 9.12 -4.08 5.65
CA ALA A 340 9.70 -2.86 6.19
C ALA A 340 9.67 -2.88 7.73
N VAL A 341 8.54 -3.24 8.34
CA VAL A 341 8.42 -3.36 9.80
C VAL A 341 9.41 -4.39 10.34
N ARG A 342 9.48 -5.59 9.75
CA ARG A 342 10.42 -6.64 10.19
C ARG A 342 11.89 -6.22 10.09
N ARG A 343 12.27 -5.48 9.05
CA ARG A 343 13.63 -4.91 8.94
C ARG A 343 13.93 -3.90 10.04
N LEU A 344 12.97 -3.04 10.37
CA LEU A 344 13.11 -2.05 11.45
C LEU A 344 13.11 -2.71 12.84
N GLN A 345 12.35 -3.79 13.02
CA GLN A 345 12.37 -4.60 14.23
C GLN A 345 13.74 -5.21 14.46
N GLN A 346 14.30 -5.87 13.43
CA GLN A 346 15.66 -6.44 13.55
C GLN A 346 16.71 -5.35 13.84
N PHE A 347 16.58 -4.20 13.17
CA PHE A 347 17.44 -3.05 13.45
C PHE A 347 17.33 -2.61 14.92
N ALA A 348 16.11 -2.44 15.44
CA ALA A 348 15.86 -2.02 16.82
C ALA A 348 16.40 -3.03 17.83
N LEU A 349 16.14 -4.33 17.65
CA LEU A 349 16.65 -5.40 18.51
C LEU A 349 18.19 -5.41 18.56
N ASN A 350 18.85 -5.21 17.42
CA ASN A 350 20.31 -5.08 17.39
C ASN A 350 20.80 -3.87 18.20
N GLN A 351 20.10 -2.73 18.12
CA GLN A 351 20.43 -1.56 18.93
C GLN A 351 20.17 -1.79 20.43
N PHE A 352 19.09 -2.50 20.80
CA PHE A 352 18.81 -2.85 22.19
C PHE A 352 19.93 -3.71 22.80
N LYS A 353 20.45 -4.68 22.02
CA LYS A 353 21.60 -5.51 22.40
C LYS A 353 22.87 -4.68 22.62
N VAL A 354 23.21 -3.80 21.66
CA VAL A 354 24.38 -2.89 21.78
C VAL A 354 24.28 -2.03 23.05
N ARG A 355 23.07 -1.59 23.38
CA ARG A 355 22.79 -0.74 24.55
C ARG A 355 22.58 -1.51 25.84
N LYS A 356 22.72 -2.85 25.83
CA LYS A 356 22.58 -3.74 27.00
C LYS A 356 21.28 -3.52 27.78
N VAL A 357 20.19 -3.23 27.06
CA VAL A 357 18.87 -3.10 27.67
C VAL A 357 18.50 -4.44 28.30
N LYS A 358 17.97 -4.47 29.52
CA LYS A 358 17.39 -5.70 30.08
C LYS A 358 16.15 -6.03 29.26
N VAL A 359 16.30 -7.03 28.42
CA VAL A 359 15.29 -7.50 27.50
C VAL A 359 14.53 -8.62 28.20
N ASN A 360 13.19 -8.62 28.19
CA ASN A 360 12.45 -9.78 28.68
C ASN A 360 12.66 -10.94 27.70
N GLU A 361 13.50 -11.92 28.08
CA GLU A 361 13.92 -13.03 27.22
C GLU A 361 12.74 -13.88 26.74
N SER A 362 11.62 -13.93 27.48
CA SER A 362 10.41 -14.65 27.05
C SER A 362 9.67 -13.98 25.88
N LEU A 363 9.91 -12.70 25.62
CA LEU A 363 9.33 -11.92 24.52
C LEU A 363 10.27 -11.79 23.31
N ILE A 364 11.54 -12.21 23.47
CA ILE A 364 12.48 -12.46 22.38
C ILE A 364 12.33 -13.91 21.95
N ARG A 365 11.29 -14.25 21.18
CA ARG A 365 11.37 -15.48 20.40
C ARG A 365 11.58 -15.13 18.93
N PRO A 366 12.77 -15.35 18.36
CA PRO A 366 12.89 -15.36 16.91
C PRO A 366 11.95 -16.44 16.35
N PRO A 367 11.43 -16.27 15.12
CA PRO A 367 10.54 -17.24 14.53
C PRO A 367 11.26 -18.59 14.46
N THR A 368 10.77 -19.52 15.26
CA THR A 368 11.31 -20.86 15.39
C THR A 368 10.93 -21.70 14.16
N LEU A 369 11.54 -22.87 14.04
CA LEU A 369 11.11 -23.88 13.07
C LEU A 369 9.59 -24.15 13.18
N LYS A 370 9.04 -24.13 14.41
CA LYS A 370 7.61 -24.32 14.65
C LYS A 370 6.76 -23.14 14.15
N ASP A 371 7.23 -21.91 14.29
CA ASP A 371 6.52 -20.71 13.78
C ASP A 371 6.44 -20.72 12.24
N PHE A 372 7.45 -21.29 11.57
CA PHE A 372 7.40 -21.57 10.14
C PHE A 372 6.76 -22.92 9.78
N ARG A 373 6.09 -23.60 10.71
CA ARG A 373 5.39 -24.88 10.48
C ARG A 373 6.32 -26.02 10.00
N PHE A 374 7.60 -25.95 10.35
CA PHE A 374 8.52 -27.09 10.20
C PHE A 374 8.31 -28.06 11.35
N ASN A 375 7.96 -29.30 11.01
CA ASN A 375 7.80 -30.37 11.98
C ASN A 375 9.03 -31.27 11.95
N PHE A 376 9.62 -31.54 13.10
CA PHE A 376 10.73 -32.49 13.19
C PHE A 376 10.22 -33.90 12.92
N GLU A 377 10.83 -34.60 11.97
CA GLU A 377 10.46 -35.96 11.56
C GLU A 377 11.43 -37.01 12.10
N GLY A 378 12.57 -36.58 12.67
CA GLY A 378 13.58 -37.47 13.22
C GLY A 378 15.00 -37.20 12.71
N GLU A 379 15.93 -38.00 13.22
CA GLU A 379 17.32 -37.98 12.80
C GLU A 379 17.52 -38.75 11.50
N ARG A 380 18.51 -38.33 10.70
CA ARG A 380 18.83 -38.97 9.44
C ARG A 380 20.33 -38.89 9.14
N GLY A 381 21.07 -39.93 9.49
CA GLY A 381 22.53 -39.91 9.49
C GLY A 381 23.04 -38.85 10.45
N ASN A 382 24.05 -38.07 10.04
CA ASN A 382 24.63 -36.99 10.87
C ASN A 382 23.82 -35.68 10.80
N GLY A 383 22.50 -35.78 10.66
CA GLY A 383 21.62 -34.65 10.39
C GLY A 383 20.20 -34.85 10.89
N LYS A 384 19.38 -33.82 10.73
CA LYS A 384 17.97 -33.81 11.13
C LYS A 384 17.07 -33.66 9.90
N ARG A 385 15.87 -34.25 9.97
CA ARG A 385 14.85 -34.11 8.94
C ARG A 385 13.66 -33.35 9.49
N PHE A 386 13.19 -32.39 8.70
CA PHE A 386 11.98 -31.64 8.98
C PHE A 386 11.00 -31.78 7.83
N SER A 387 9.71 -31.74 8.12
CA SER A 387 8.67 -31.63 7.11
C SER A 387 8.00 -30.26 7.14
N TYR A 388 7.45 -29.85 6.00
CA TYR A 388 6.73 -28.60 5.83
C TYR A 388 5.62 -28.79 4.81
N THR A 389 4.44 -28.23 5.07
CA THR A 389 3.32 -28.27 4.13
C THR A 389 3.33 -26.98 3.31
N VAL A 390 3.47 -27.13 1.99
CA VAL A 390 3.53 -26.01 1.04
C VAL A 390 2.27 -25.16 1.13
N VAL A 391 2.44 -23.85 1.27
CA VAL A 391 1.35 -22.88 1.19
C VAL A 391 1.41 -22.07 -0.11
N ARG A 392 0.34 -21.33 -0.40
CA ARG A 392 0.25 -20.50 -1.61
C ARG A 392 1.42 -19.50 -1.65
N GLY A 393 2.10 -19.44 -2.80
CA GLY A 393 3.23 -18.53 -3.00
C GLY A 393 4.60 -19.10 -2.60
N ASP A 394 4.65 -20.30 -2.02
CA ASP A 394 5.91 -20.95 -1.74
C ASP A 394 6.64 -21.39 -3.01
N SER A 395 7.97 -21.36 -2.92
CA SER A 395 8.89 -22.01 -3.83
C SER A 395 9.95 -22.73 -3.01
N ALA A 396 10.65 -23.70 -3.59
CA ALA A 396 11.73 -24.40 -2.89
C ALA A 396 12.78 -23.43 -2.30
N SER A 397 13.08 -22.33 -3.01
CA SER A 397 14.00 -21.30 -2.50
C SER A 397 13.43 -20.51 -1.31
N ARG A 398 12.13 -20.18 -1.33
CA ARG A 398 11.48 -19.46 -0.23
C ARG A 398 11.38 -20.35 1.01
N ILE A 399 11.06 -21.62 0.84
CA ILE A 399 11.00 -22.60 1.92
C ILE A 399 12.39 -22.79 2.55
N ALA A 400 13.44 -22.97 1.73
CA ALA A 400 14.81 -23.08 2.22
C ALA A 400 15.23 -21.83 3.01
N LYS A 401 14.88 -20.63 2.51
CA LYS A 401 15.16 -19.37 3.21
C LYS A 401 14.42 -19.24 4.54
N LYS A 402 13.15 -19.65 4.62
CA LYS A 402 12.37 -19.66 5.88
C LYS A 402 13.06 -20.53 6.94
N PHE A 403 13.54 -21.71 6.54
CA PHE A 403 14.28 -22.60 7.42
C PHE A 403 15.61 -21.98 7.89
N ASP A 404 16.39 -21.41 6.97
CA ASP A 404 17.67 -20.76 7.28
C ASP A 404 17.50 -19.59 8.27
N ILE A 405 16.41 -18.82 8.15
CA ILE A 405 16.09 -17.72 9.08
C ILE A 405 15.78 -18.30 10.47
N ALA A 406 14.96 -19.35 10.54
CA ALA A 406 14.63 -19.99 11.81
C ALA A 406 15.84 -20.64 12.51
N ASP A 407 16.77 -21.24 11.77
CA ASP A 407 17.97 -21.84 12.36
C ASP A 407 18.98 -20.80 12.84
N LYS A 408 19.26 -19.78 12.01
CA LYS A 408 20.28 -18.75 12.30
C LYS A 408 19.96 -17.87 13.49
N GLU A 409 18.68 -17.74 13.85
CA GLU A 409 18.29 -16.89 14.97
C GLU A 409 18.10 -17.66 16.28
N VAL A 410 17.92 -18.99 16.24
CA VAL A 410 17.70 -19.81 17.44
C VAL A 410 19.01 -20.41 17.98
N ASP A 411 19.87 -20.95 17.12
CA ASP A 411 21.07 -21.67 17.58
C ASP A 411 22.22 -21.74 16.55
N ASP A 412 21.97 -21.34 15.28
CA ASP A 412 22.94 -21.39 14.16
C ASP A 412 23.62 -22.76 13.99
N THR A 413 22.89 -23.81 14.37
CA THR A 413 23.40 -25.19 14.48
C THR A 413 23.48 -25.92 13.14
N PHE A 414 22.68 -25.54 12.15
CA PHE A 414 22.64 -26.25 10.88
C PHE A 414 23.44 -25.55 9.78
N GLN A 415 23.89 -26.35 8.81
CA GLN A 415 24.46 -25.82 7.59
C GLN A 415 23.37 -25.11 6.78
N SER A 416 23.70 -23.95 6.21
CA SER A 416 22.79 -23.21 5.33
C SER A 416 22.26 -24.09 4.20
N ILE A 417 20.96 -24.00 3.95
CA ILE A 417 20.29 -24.82 2.97
C ILE A 417 19.87 -24.04 1.73
N GLY A 418 20.07 -24.68 0.58
CA GLY A 418 19.58 -24.19 -0.70
C GLY A 418 18.23 -24.80 -1.07
N SER A 419 17.64 -24.29 -2.15
CA SER A 419 16.41 -24.86 -2.72
C SER A 419 16.53 -26.36 -3.03
N LYS A 420 17.72 -26.83 -3.43
CA LYS A 420 18.02 -28.24 -3.71
C LYS A 420 17.80 -29.17 -2.49
N ASN A 421 17.78 -28.61 -1.28
CA ASN A 421 17.54 -29.33 -0.04
C ASN A 421 16.06 -29.48 0.31
N VAL A 422 15.14 -28.90 -0.50
CA VAL A 422 13.70 -29.12 -0.37
C VAL A 422 13.33 -30.34 -1.20
N LEU A 423 12.95 -31.42 -0.51
CA LEU A 423 12.80 -32.76 -1.05
C LEU A 423 11.34 -33.24 -0.95
N ASN A 424 10.97 -34.20 -1.79
CA ASN A 424 9.74 -34.96 -1.62
C ASN A 424 9.94 -36.14 -0.63
N ASP A 425 8.87 -36.89 -0.40
CA ASP A 425 8.84 -38.14 0.37
C ASP A 425 9.90 -39.15 -0.10
N LYS A 426 10.14 -39.22 -1.41
CA LYS A 426 11.16 -40.07 -2.05
C LYS A 426 12.58 -39.50 -2.01
N ASN A 427 12.82 -38.42 -1.25
CA ASN A 427 14.13 -37.75 -1.10
C ASN A 427 14.71 -37.17 -2.39
N LYS A 428 13.86 -36.88 -3.36
CA LYS A 428 14.24 -36.19 -4.59
C LYS A 428 13.89 -34.72 -4.48
N PHE A 429 14.73 -33.87 -5.07
CA PHE A 429 14.46 -32.44 -5.16
C PHE A 429 13.08 -32.20 -5.80
N VAL A 430 12.27 -31.37 -5.16
CA VAL A 430 10.87 -31.10 -5.54
C VAL A 430 10.72 -30.31 -6.85
N GLY A 431 11.80 -29.74 -7.38
CA GLY A 431 11.75 -28.93 -8.59
C GLY A 431 11.26 -27.50 -8.35
N LYS A 432 10.89 -26.82 -9.44
CA LYS A 432 10.45 -25.41 -9.41
C LYS A 432 8.96 -25.23 -9.10
N ARG A 433 8.14 -26.26 -9.30
CA ARG A 433 6.68 -26.21 -9.11
C ARG A 433 6.31 -27.00 -7.87
N LEU A 434 5.67 -26.33 -6.93
CA LEU A 434 5.15 -26.89 -5.70
C LEU A 434 3.64 -26.68 -5.66
N ASN A 435 2.91 -27.72 -5.24
CA ASN A 435 1.46 -27.64 -5.09
C ASN A 435 1.10 -27.25 -3.66
N VAL A 436 0.11 -26.38 -3.48
CA VAL A 436 -0.41 -26.05 -2.13
C VAL A 436 -0.92 -27.34 -1.47
N GLY A 437 -0.57 -27.54 -0.20
CA GLY A 437 -0.86 -28.76 0.55
C GLY A 437 0.17 -29.88 0.36
N GLN A 438 1.11 -29.75 -0.58
CA GLN A 438 2.17 -30.74 -0.76
C GLN A 438 3.08 -30.77 0.47
N LYS A 439 3.26 -31.95 1.07
CA LYS A 439 4.27 -32.16 2.11
C LYS A 439 5.65 -32.26 1.46
N VAL A 440 6.56 -31.40 1.90
CA VAL A 440 7.97 -31.41 1.50
C VAL A 440 8.85 -31.62 2.72
N PHE A 441 10.11 -31.97 2.49
CA PHE A 441 11.06 -32.31 3.52
C PHE A 441 12.35 -31.56 3.34
N ILE A 442 13.00 -31.26 4.45
CA ILE A 442 14.31 -30.63 4.49
C ILE A 442 15.22 -31.53 5.30
N ASN A 443 16.31 -31.96 4.67
CA ASN A 443 17.39 -32.65 5.36
C ASN A 443 18.50 -31.64 5.64
N VAL A 444 18.81 -31.43 6.91
CA VAL A 444 19.86 -30.51 7.35
C VAL A 444 20.96 -31.27 8.08
N LYS A 445 22.20 -30.83 7.88
CA LYS A 445 23.37 -31.34 8.62
C LYS A 445 23.73 -30.34 9.71
N LEU A 446 24.21 -30.85 10.83
CA LEU A 446 24.83 -30.02 11.85
C LEU A 446 26.12 -29.39 11.29
N LYS A 447 26.43 -28.16 11.68
CA LYS A 447 27.77 -27.59 11.47
C LYS A 447 28.76 -28.46 12.23
N LYS A 448 29.90 -28.77 11.60
CA LYS A 448 31.01 -29.39 12.33
C LYS A 448 31.57 -28.31 13.27
N THR A 449 31.55 -28.59 14.57
CA THR A 449 32.25 -27.79 15.58
C THR A 449 33.75 -27.85 15.42
#